data_AF-A0AAP9CYP1-F1
#
_entry.id   AF-A0AAP9CYP1-F1
#
_cell.length_a   1.000
_cell.length_b   1.000
_cell.length_c   1.000
_cell.angle_alpha   90.00
_cell.angle_beta   90.00
_cell.angle_gamma   90.00
#
_symmetry.space_group_name_H-M   'P 1'
#
loop_
_entity.id
_entity.type
_entity.pdbx_description
1 polymer ?
#
loop_
_entity_poly.entity_id
_entity_poly.type
_entity_poly.pdbx_seq_one_letter_code
_entity_poly.pdbx_strand_id
1 'polypeptide(L)'
;MKKVLFSICMTGAAFAMSSCGSTKETASLSSLNGEWNIIEVNGSAIVPAENQELPFIGFDTATGKVYGNSGCNRMMGSIDLNSKPGTIDMSRLGSTRMACPDMTTEQNVLNALGQVKSYKKLGKQNMALCNASSRPVVVLQKKVSTVKLSALNGEWKIEEVNGEAIPSGMEKQPFISFDIKKKSIHGNAGCNLINGGFETDKENPRSISFPNVISTMMACPDMEVESKVMKAINEVKSFDVLSGGGIGLYNADGTLVMVLVKK
;
A
#
# COMPACT_ATOMS: atom_id res chain seq x y z
N MET A 1 44.26 -3.30 67.09
CA MET A 1 43.79 -1.99 67.61
C MET A 1 43.38 -1.10 66.45
N LYS A 2 42.37 -0.24 66.69
CA LYS A 2 41.82 0.85 65.85
C LYS A 2 40.63 0.50 64.95
N LYS A 3 39.46 0.74 65.54
CA LYS A 3 38.20 1.14 64.88
C LYS A 3 38.44 2.45 64.12
N VAL A 4 37.93 2.56 62.90
CA VAL A 4 37.71 3.86 62.23
C VAL A 4 36.35 3.81 61.53
N LEU A 5 35.42 4.58 62.07
CA LEU A 5 34.16 5.05 61.48
C LEU A 5 34.44 6.25 60.55
N PHE A 6 33.41 6.69 59.83
CA PHE A 6 33.31 7.84 58.87
C PHE A 6 33.55 7.44 57.40
N SER A 7 32.74 7.84 56.42
CA SER A 7 31.69 8.85 56.34
C SER A 7 30.74 8.50 55.18
N ILE A 8 29.47 8.82 55.35
CA ILE A 8 28.42 8.76 54.32
C ILE A 8 28.66 9.92 53.33
N CYS A 9 28.95 9.62 52.07
CA CYS A 9 28.76 10.56 50.96
C CYS A 9 27.58 10.06 50.12
N MET A 10 26.41 10.63 50.39
CA MET A 10 25.19 10.45 49.60
C MET A 10 25.31 11.35 48.36
N THR A 11 25.96 10.85 47.30
CA THR A 11 25.95 11.50 45.99
C THR A 11 24.57 11.30 45.36
N GLY A 12 23.77 12.35 45.40
CA GLY A 12 22.48 12.40 44.71
C GLY A 12 22.67 12.21 43.21
N ALA A 13 22.23 11.06 42.70
CA ALA A 13 22.01 10.86 41.28
C ALA A 13 20.76 11.66 40.89
N ALA A 14 20.97 12.87 40.37
CA ALA A 14 19.94 13.59 39.64
C ALA A 14 19.61 12.78 38.37
N PHE A 15 18.58 11.92 38.46
CA PHE A 15 17.95 11.36 37.28
C PHE A 15 17.33 12.52 36.50
N ALA A 16 18.04 12.97 35.47
CA ALA A 16 17.48 13.78 34.41
C ALA A 16 16.33 12.96 33.80
N MET A 17 15.10 13.32 34.12
CA MET A 17 13.93 12.86 33.38
C MET A 17 14.02 13.53 32.01
N SER A 18 14.71 12.87 31.08
CA SER A 18 14.57 13.14 29.66
C SER A 18 13.13 12.84 29.30
N SER A 19 12.30 13.88 29.34
CA SER A 19 11.00 13.91 28.69
C SER A 19 11.26 13.72 27.20
N CYS A 20 11.28 12.45 26.77
CA CYS A 20 11.11 12.10 25.38
C CYS A 20 9.68 12.51 25.02
N GLY A 21 9.53 13.77 24.62
CA GLY A 21 8.42 14.20 23.78
C GLY A 21 8.50 13.43 22.46
N SER A 22 8.06 12.17 22.47
CA SER A 22 7.65 11.49 21.25
C SER A 22 6.50 12.29 20.70
N THR A 23 6.79 13.16 19.74
CA THR A 23 5.79 13.61 18.78
C THR A 23 5.17 12.34 18.21
N LYS A 24 3.98 11.97 18.71
CA LYS A 24 3.19 10.90 18.12
C LYS A 24 2.97 11.32 16.68
N GLU A 25 3.72 10.71 15.77
CA GLU A 25 3.53 10.84 14.33
C GLU A 25 2.09 10.41 14.06
N THR A 26 1.19 11.39 13.99
CA THR A 26 -0.24 11.13 13.94
C THR A 26 -0.53 10.69 12.52
N ALA A 27 -0.88 9.42 12.36
CA ALA A 27 -1.09 8.81 11.06
C ALA A 27 -2.20 9.58 10.30
N SER A 28 -1.89 10.09 9.11
CA SER A 28 -2.87 10.72 8.22
C SER A 28 -3.87 9.68 7.72
N LEU A 29 -5.07 10.11 7.30
CA LEU A 29 -6.08 9.20 6.78
C LEU A 29 -5.57 8.43 5.56
N SER A 30 -4.82 9.11 4.68
CA SER A 30 -4.17 8.51 3.50
C SER A 30 -3.25 7.32 3.82
N SER A 31 -2.70 7.24 5.04
CA SER A 31 -1.87 6.10 5.44
C SER A 31 -2.64 4.78 5.59
N LEU A 32 -3.98 4.84 5.69
CA LEU A 32 -4.87 3.67 5.71
C LEU A 32 -5.24 3.17 4.32
N ASN A 33 -4.95 3.93 3.25
CA ASN A 33 -5.40 3.57 1.91
C ASN A 33 -4.88 2.19 1.46
N GLY A 34 -5.76 1.39 0.86
CA GLY A 34 -5.47 0.05 0.36
C GLY A 34 -6.03 -1.09 1.22
N GLU A 35 -5.65 -2.33 0.89
CA GLU A 35 -6.10 -3.54 1.58
C GLU A 35 -5.16 -3.96 2.71
N TRP A 36 -5.75 -4.47 3.78
CA TRP A 36 -5.07 -4.92 4.99
C TRP A 36 -5.63 -6.26 5.46
N ASN A 37 -4.76 -7.23 5.69
CA ASN A 37 -5.11 -8.45 6.39
C ASN A 37 -5.35 -8.15 7.87
N ILE A 38 -6.38 -8.74 8.45
CA ILE A 38 -6.65 -8.69 9.89
C ILE A 38 -5.91 -9.87 10.51
N ILE A 39 -4.83 -9.58 11.24
CA ILE A 39 -3.92 -10.59 11.81
C ILE A 39 -4.14 -10.82 13.31
N GLU A 40 -4.81 -9.89 13.99
CA GLU A 40 -5.08 -9.99 15.43
C GLU A 40 -6.38 -9.27 15.78
N VAL A 41 -7.16 -9.84 16.70
CA VAL A 41 -8.37 -9.25 17.26
C VAL A 41 -8.35 -9.39 18.79
N ASN A 42 -8.50 -8.29 19.51
CA ASN A 42 -8.50 -8.22 20.98
C ASN A 42 -7.33 -8.97 21.65
N GLY A 43 -6.11 -8.86 21.09
CA GLY A 43 -4.93 -9.54 21.61
C GLY A 43 -4.76 -10.99 21.16
N SER A 44 -5.71 -11.54 20.41
CA SER A 44 -5.67 -12.91 19.89
C SER A 44 -5.31 -12.92 18.41
N ALA A 45 -4.23 -13.61 18.05
CA ALA A 45 -3.82 -13.75 16.66
C ALA A 45 -4.85 -14.58 15.87
N ILE A 46 -5.16 -14.15 14.64
CA ILE A 46 -5.97 -14.94 13.72
C ILE A 46 -5.04 -15.87 12.96
N VAL A 47 -5.23 -17.17 13.17
CA VAL A 47 -4.54 -18.22 12.41
C VAL A 47 -5.56 -18.81 11.45
N PRO A 48 -5.39 -18.65 10.13
CA PRO A 48 -6.32 -19.22 9.16
C PRO A 48 -6.17 -20.75 9.14
N ALA A 49 -7.27 -21.45 8.87
CA ALA A 49 -7.24 -22.88 8.60
C ALA A 49 -6.51 -23.18 7.27
N GLU A 50 -6.11 -24.43 7.04
CA GLU A 50 -5.52 -24.85 5.76
C GLU A 50 -6.44 -24.45 4.59
N ASN A 51 -5.87 -23.77 3.59
CA ASN A 51 -6.55 -23.23 2.41
C ASN A 51 -7.58 -22.11 2.66
N GLN A 52 -7.57 -21.47 3.83
CA GLN A 52 -8.36 -20.27 4.09
C GLN A 52 -7.47 -19.01 4.03
N GLU A 53 -7.93 -17.96 3.36
CA GLU A 53 -7.27 -16.66 3.42
C GLU A 53 -7.61 -15.94 4.73
N LEU A 54 -6.73 -15.05 5.17
CA LEU A 54 -7.02 -14.17 6.30
C LEU A 54 -8.22 -13.25 5.98
N PRO A 55 -9.07 -12.94 6.98
CA PRO A 55 -10.01 -11.84 6.84
C PRO A 55 -9.26 -10.55 6.50
N PHE A 56 -9.88 -9.69 5.70
CA PHE A 56 -9.24 -8.44 5.28
C PHE A 56 -10.22 -7.28 5.29
N ILE A 57 -9.67 -6.07 5.41
CA ILE A 57 -10.38 -4.80 5.30
C ILE A 57 -9.61 -3.86 4.37
N GLY A 58 -10.33 -3.24 3.45
CA GLY A 58 -9.82 -2.27 2.49
C GLY A 58 -10.43 -0.90 2.72
N PHE A 59 -9.58 0.13 2.62
CA PHE A 59 -9.98 1.53 2.72
C PHE A 59 -9.66 2.24 1.41
N ASP A 60 -10.67 2.85 0.81
CA ASP A 60 -10.49 3.86 -0.24
C ASP A 60 -10.64 5.23 0.43
N THR A 61 -9.51 5.87 0.71
CA THR A 61 -9.49 7.14 1.42
C THR A 61 -9.77 8.34 0.51
N ALA A 62 -9.94 8.12 -0.80
CA ALA A 62 -10.37 9.16 -1.74
C ALA A 62 -11.90 9.26 -1.77
N THR A 63 -12.61 8.12 -1.74
CA THR A 63 -14.08 8.07 -1.76
C THR A 63 -14.72 7.88 -0.38
N GLY A 64 -13.92 7.48 0.62
CA GLY A 64 -14.40 7.16 1.98
C GLY A 64 -15.02 5.76 2.07
N LYS A 65 -14.90 4.93 1.04
CA LYS A 65 -15.47 3.58 1.02
C LYS A 65 -14.62 2.61 1.84
N VAL A 66 -15.30 1.74 2.59
CA VAL A 66 -14.70 0.59 3.27
C VAL A 66 -15.31 -0.68 2.73
N TYR A 67 -14.48 -1.70 2.51
CA TYR A 67 -14.90 -3.00 2.02
C TYR A 67 -14.03 -4.11 2.62
N GLY A 68 -14.44 -5.37 2.54
CA GLY A 68 -13.62 -6.47 3.04
C GLY A 68 -14.37 -7.77 3.24
N ASN A 69 -13.77 -8.68 4.00
CA ASN A 69 -14.44 -9.87 4.51
C ASN A 69 -14.01 -10.15 5.96
N SER A 70 -14.94 -10.66 6.76
CA SER A 70 -14.74 -10.99 8.18
C SER A 70 -14.38 -12.47 8.40
N GLY A 71 -13.97 -13.19 7.34
CA GLY A 71 -13.63 -14.62 7.38
C GLY A 71 -14.74 -15.52 6.82
N CYS A 72 -15.99 -15.05 6.82
CA CYS A 72 -17.12 -15.73 6.18
C CYS A 72 -17.91 -14.74 5.30
N ASN A 73 -18.36 -13.63 5.89
CA ASN A 73 -19.17 -12.65 5.20
C ASN A 73 -18.38 -11.48 4.62
N ARG A 74 -18.97 -10.83 3.61
CA ARG A 74 -18.44 -9.59 3.04
C ARG A 74 -18.85 -8.42 3.91
N MET A 75 -17.90 -7.51 4.13
CA MET A 75 -18.10 -6.26 4.84
C MET A 75 -18.11 -5.09 3.86
N MET A 76 -18.94 -4.10 4.13
CA MET A 76 -19.00 -2.86 3.35
C MET A 76 -19.44 -1.70 4.24
N GLY A 77 -18.98 -0.49 3.94
CA GLY A 77 -19.41 0.71 4.64
C GLY A 77 -18.69 1.95 4.15
N SER A 78 -18.72 2.98 4.98
CA SER A 78 -18.09 4.27 4.68
C SER A 78 -17.48 4.89 5.93
N ILE A 79 -16.42 5.66 5.76
CA ILE A 79 -15.77 6.47 6.79
C ILE A 79 -15.89 7.95 6.44
N ASP A 80 -15.84 8.81 7.46
CA ASP A 80 -15.82 10.26 7.26
C ASP A 80 -14.42 10.74 6.90
N LEU A 81 -14.28 11.26 5.68
CA LEU A 81 -13.03 11.80 5.14
C LEU A 81 -12.54 13.07 5.86
N ASN A 82 -13.43 13.77 6.57
CA ASN A 82 -13.12 15.00 7.31
C ASN A 82 -12.74 14.72 8.77
N SER A 83 -12.56 13.45 9.15
CA SER A 83 -12.16 13.05 10.49
C SER A 83 -10.80 13.65 10.87
N LYS A 84 -10.61 13.95 12.17
CA LYS A 84 -9.32 14.41 12.67
C LYS A 84 -8.25 13.34 12.43
N PRO A 85 -7.00 13.69 12.09
CA PRO A 85 -5.93 12.71 11.92
C PRO A 85 -5.83 11.74 13.12
N GLY A 86 -5.72 10.44 12.82
CA GLY A 86 -5.71 9.37 13.82
C GLY A 86 -7.08 8.96 14.36
N THR A 87 -8.19 9.59 13.93
CA THR A 87 -9.55 9.19 14.29
C THR A 87 -10.27 8.54 13.11
N ILE A 88 -11.07 7.51 13.38
CA ILE A 88 -11.87 6.82 12.38
C ILE A 88 -13.13 6.29 13.04
N ASP A 89 -14.28 6.46 12.40
CA ASP A 89 -15.53 5.86 12.85
C ASP A 89 -15.99 4.78 11.88
N MET A 90 -16.10 3.56 12.37
CA MET A 90 -16.54 2.40 11.60
C MET A 90 -17.95 1.94 11.97
N SER A 91 -18.72 2.81 12.63
CA SER A 91 -20.11 2.55 13.02
C SER A 91 -21.04 2.22 11.83
N ARG A 92 -20.67 2.65 10.62
CA ARG A 92 -21.43 2.44 9.39
C ARG A 92 -21.03 1.18 8.60
N LEU A 93 -20.30 0.26 9.22
CA LEU A 93 -20.01 -1.04 8.62
C LEU A 93 -21.24 -1.95 8.68
N GLY A 94 -21.59 -2.53 7.54
CA GLY A 94 -22.50 -3.64 7.42
C GLY A 94 -21.77 -4.92 7.02
N SER A 95 -22.42 -6.06 7.24
CA SER A 95 -21.97 -7.38 6.81
C SER A 95 -23.11 -8.12 6.11
N THR A 96 -22.78 -9.00 5.15
CA THR A 96 -23.74 -9.97 4.59
C THR A 96 -24.11 -11.04 5.61
N ARG A 97 -25.09 -11.90 5.31
CA ARG A 97 -25.57 -12.98 6.21
C ARG A 97 -25.53 -14.36 5.57
N MET A 98 -24.36 -14.76 5.10
CA MET A 98 -24.05 -16.15 4.73
C MET A 98 -23.69 -16.95 5.97
N ALA A 99 -23.95 -18.25 5.94
CA ALA A 99 -23.57 -19.19 6.99
C ALA A 99 -22.31 -19.95 6.58
N CYS A 100 -21.29 -19.94 7.43
CA CYS A 100 -20.09 -20.78 7.28
C CYS A 100 -19.99 -21.80 8.42
N PRO A 101 -19.23 -22.89 8.24
CA PRO A 101 -19.03 -23.90 9.29
C PRO A 101 -18.47 -23.33 10.61
N ASP A 102 -17.61 -22.30 10.52
CA ASP A 102 -17.14 -21.53 11.67
C ASP A 102 -17.48 -20.05 11.49
N MET A 103 -18.16 -19.49 12.48
CA MET A 103 -18.57 -18.07 12.55
C MET A 103 -17.80 -17.29 13.62
N THR A 104 -16.91 -17.95 14.36
CA THR A 104 -16.20 -17.38 15.52
C THR A 104 -15.33 -16.21 15.09
N THR A 105 -14.53 -16.40 14.02
CA THR A 105 -13.66 -15.37 13.48
C THR A 105 -14.46 -14.14 13.02
N GLU A 106 -15.57 -14.36 12.31
CA GLU A 106 -16.44 -13.28 11.87
C GLU A 106 -17.00 -12.47 13.03
N GLN A 107 -17.58 -13.12 14.03
CA GLN A 107 -18.16 -12.42 15.17
C GLN A 107 -17.12 -11.61 15.93
N ASN A 108 -15.93 -12.18 16.14
CA ASN A 108 -14.84 -11.47 16.79
C ASN A 108 -14.41 -10.23 16.00
N VAL A 109 -14.23 -10.37 14.68
CA VAL A 109 -13.86 -9.26 13.80
C VAL A 109 -14.93 -8.16 13.84
N LEU A 110 -16.21 -8.49 13.59
CA LEU A 110 -17.29 -7.49 13.54
C LEU A 110 -17.47 -6.78 14.89
N ASN A 111 -17.41 -7.51 16.00
CA ASN A 111 -17.52 -6.94 17.34
C ASN A 111 -16.36 -6.00 17.68
N ALA A 112 -15.15 -6.32 17.24
CA ALA A 112 -13.99 -5.46 17.45
C ALA A 112 -14.03 -4.21 16.56
N LEU A 113 -14.39 -4.35 15.28
CA LEU A 113 -14.53 -3.23 14.34
C LEU A 113 -15.59 -2.23 14.81
N GLY A 114 -16.68 -2.70 15.42
CA GLY A 114 -17.73 -1.84 15.99
C GLY A 114 -17.27 -0.97 17.17
N GLN A 115 -16.15 -1.31 17.81
CA GLN A 115 -15.59 -0.55 18.94
C GLN A 115 -14.54 0.48 18.51
N VAL A 116 -14.11 0.46 17.24
CA VAL A 116 -13.03 1.31 16.75
C VAL A 116 -13.44 2.78 16.75
N LYS A 117 -12.53 3.62 17.26
CA LYS A 117 -12.66 5.08 17.26
C LYS A 117 -11.40 5.80 16.76
N SER A 118 -10.30 5.09 16.65
CA SER A 118 -9.00 5.65 16.27
C SER A 118 -8.12 4.60 15.61
N TYR A 119 -7.05 5.06 14.95
CA TYR A 119 -6.04 4.19 14.37
C TYR A 119 -4.64 4.74 14.65
N LYS A 120 -3.66 3.85 14.72
CA LYS A 120 -2.26 4.20 14.95
C LYS A 120 -1.34 3.29 14.17
N LYS A 121 -0.26 3.84 13.65
CA LYS A 121 0.78 3.09 12.96
C LYS A 121 1.55 2.21 13.96
N LEU A 122 1.77 0.95 13.61
CA LEU A 122 2.59 -0.01 14.36
C LEU A 122 3.78 -0.43 13.48
N GLY A 123 4.78 0.42 13.38
CA GLY A 123 5.94 0.18 12.50
C GLY A 123 5.62 0.41 11.02
N LYS A 124 6.40 -0.22 10.12
CA LYS A 124 6.31 0.07 8.67
C LYS A 124 5.09 -0.57 7.98
N GLN A 125 4.72 -1.80 8.36
CA GLN A 125 3.75 -2.63 7.63
C GLN A 125 2.46 -2.92 8.41
N ASN A 126 2.37 -2.49 9.67
CA ASN A 126 1.21 -2.78 10.51
C ASN A 126 0.52 -1.50 10.99
N MET A 127 -0.78 -1.60 11.21
CA MET A 127 -1.64 -0.56 11.74
C MET A 127 -2.49 -1.17 12.86
N ALA A 128 -2.69 -0.46 13.96
CA ALA A 128 -3.67 -0.84 14.96
C ALA A 128 -4.92 0.02 14.82
N LEU A 129 -6.08 -0.61 14.84
CA LEU A 129 -7.35 0.05 15.11
C LEU A 129 -7.63 -0.04 16.60
N CYS A 130 -7.94 1.11 17.21
CA CYS A 130 -8.04 1.26 18.63
C CYS A 130 -9.46 1.68 19.03
N ASN A 131 -9.90 1.21 20.19
CA ASN A 131 -11.16 1.61 20.78
C ASN A 131 -11.07 3.01 21.45
N ALA A 132 -12.17 3.45 22.07
CA ALA A 132 -12.24 4.73 22.78
C ALA A 132 -11.20 4.88 23.90
N SER A 133 -10.74 3.78 24.51
CA SER A 133 -9.69 3.77 25.53
C SER A 133 -8.27 3.73 24.95
N SER A 134 -8.09 3.95 23.64
CA SER A 134 -6.81 3.86 22.93
C SER A 134 -6.15 2.47 22.97
N ARG A 135 -6.89 1.42 23.35
CA ARG A 135 -6.40 0.04 23.31
C ARG A 135 -6.55 -0.53 21.90
N PRO A 136 -5.51 -1.16 21.32
CA PRO A 136 -5.65 -1.91 20.07
C PRO A 136 -6.70 -3.00 20.24
N VAL A 137 -7.70 -3.00 19.36
CA VAL A 137 -8.73 -4.04 19.28
C VAL A 137 -8.60 -4.86 17.99
N VAL A 138 -7.96 -4.30 16.97
CA VAL A 138 -7.60 -5.00 15.73
C VAL A 138 -6.19 -4.60 15.31
N VAL A 139 -5.35 -5.58 14.96
CA VAL A 139 -4.06 -5.33 14.30
C VAL A 139 -4.18 -5.74 12.84
N LEU A 140 -3.83 -4.80 11.98
CA LEU A 140 -3.84 -4.88 10.54
C LEU A 140 -2.40 -5.05 10.05
N GLN A 141 -2.20 -5.94 9.10
CA GLN A 141 -0.97 -6.05 8.32
C GLN A 141 -1.28 -5.69 6.87
N LYS A 142 -0.47 -4.85 6.25
CA LYS A 142 -0.68 -4.42 4.87
C LYS A 142 -0.77 -5.65 3.98
N LYS A 143 -1.88 -5.79 3.25
CA LYS A 143 -2.08 -6.92 2.33
C LYS A 143 -1.21 -6.66 1.12
N VAL A 144 -0.08 -7.34 1.12
CA VAL A 144 0.84 -7.33 -0.02
C VAL A 144 0.12 -8.06 -1.15
N SER A 145 -0.12 -7.38 -2.28
CA SER A 145 -0.62 -8.07 -3.48
C SER A 145 0.27 -9.27 -3.73
N THR A 146 -0.34 -10.40 -4.07
CA THR A 146 0.36 -11.58 -4.57
C THR A 146 0.98 -11.36 -5.95
N VAL A 147 0.88 -10.14 -6.50
CA VAL A 147 1.54 -9.71 -7.73
C VAL A 147 3.05 -9.83 -7.55
N LYS A 148 3.57 -10.91 -8.12
CA LYS A 148 5.00 -11.16 -8.23
C LYS A 148 5.56 -10.23 -9.30
N LEU A 149 6.78 -9.75 -9.10
CA LEU A 149 7.53 -9.02 -10.13
C LEU A 149 7.51 -9.77 -11.48
N SER A 150 7.53 -11.11 -11.45
CA SER A 150 7.41 -11.98 -12.63
C SER A 150 6.21 -11.67 -13.54
N ALA A 151 5.15 -11.06 -13.01
CA ALA A 151 3.99 -10.63 -13.78
C ALA A 151 4.32 -9.54 -14.80
N LEU A 152 5.41 -8.76 -14.61
CA LEU A 152 5.85 -7.74 -15.57
C LEU A 152 6.59 -8.33 -16.77
N ASN A 153 7.13 -9.55 -16.66
CA ASN A 153 8.07 -10.06 -17.66
C ASN A 153 7.43 -10.18 -19.06
N GLY A 154 8.12 -9.66 -20.08
CA GLY A 154 7.65 -9.68 -21.47
C GLY A 154 7.23 -8.30 -21.98
N GLU A 155 6.58 -8.31 -23.15
CA GLU A 155 6.22 -7.10 -23.89
C GLU A 155 4.77 -6.66 -23.62
N TRP A 156 4.60 -5.35 -23.41
CA TRP A 156 3.32 -4.72 -23.12
C TRP A 156 3.11 -3.50 -24.00
N LYS A 157 1.95 -3.37 -24.63
CA LYS A 157 1.51 -2.15 -25.30
C LYS A 157 1.11 -1.12 -24.24
N ILE A 158 1.45 0.15 -24.48
CA ILE A 158 0.94 1.25 -23.68
C ILE A 158 -0.44 1.61 -24.23
N GLU A 159 -1.48 1.41 -23.44
CA GLU A 159 -2.87 1.69 -23.84
C GLU A 159 -3.31 3.09 -23.39
N GLU A 160 -2.87 3.52 -22.21
CA GLU A 160 -3.25 4.80 -21.61
C GLU A 160 -2.05 5.43 -20.89
N VAL A 161 -1.97 6.76 -20.93
CA VAL A 161 -1.01 7.55 -20.15
C VAL A 161 -1.73 8.73 -19.50
N ASN A 162 -1.61 8.88 -18.19
CA ASN A 162 -2.23 9.96 -17.40
C ASN A 162 -3.72 10.19 -17.67
N GLY A 163 -4.53 9.13 -17.88
CA GLY A 163 -5.96 9.25 -18.16
C GLY A 163 -6.32 9.38 -19.64
N GLU A 164 -5.34 9.47 -20.54
CA GLU A 164 -5.56 9.64 -21.98
C GLU A 164 -5.15 8.38 -22.75
N ALA A 165 -6.06 7.88 -23.59
CA ALA A 165 -5.81 6.72 -24.43
C ALA A 165 -4.81 7.04 -25.56
N ILE A 166 -3.92 6.09 -25.86
CA ILE A 166 -3.00 6.20 -26.97
C ILE A 166 -3.76 6.11 -28.31
N PRO A 167 -3.55 7.05 -29.26
CA PRO A 167 -4.24 7.02 -30.55
C PRO A 167 -3.93 5.75 -31.36
N SER A 168 -4.97 5.06 -31.83
CA SER A 168 -4.83 3.80 -32.58
C SER A 168 -4.20 3.96 -33.96
N GLY A 169 -4.28 5.15 -34.56
CA GLY A 169 -3.79 5.45 -35.91
C GLY A 169 -2.31 5.81 -36.01
N MET A 170 -1.55 5.68 -34.93
CA MET A 170 -0.11 5.99 -34.92
C MET A 170 0.68 4.96 -35.75
N GLU A 171 1.66 5.43 -36.51
CA GLU A 171 2.55 4.57 -37.31
C GLU A 171 3.29 3.53 -36.45
N LYS A 172 3.69 3.92 -35.24
CA LYS A 172 4.34 3.06 -34.26
C LYS A 172 3.61 3.13 -32.93
N GLN A 173 3.01 2.02 -32.52
CA GLN A 173 2.36 1.92 -31.22
C GLN A 173 3.41 1.82 -30.10
N PRO A 174 3.32 2.66 -29.05
CA PRO A 174 4.22 2.62 -27.93
C PRO A 174 4.10 1.30 -27.16
N PHE A 175 5.24 0.76 -26.74
CA PHE A 175 5.31 -0.46 -25.94
C PHE A 175 6.50 -0.42 -25.01
N ILE A 176 6.41 -1.18 -23.92
CA ILE A 176 7.49 -1.41 -22.96
C ILE A 176 7.64 -2.92 -22.76
N SER A 177 8.87 -3.39 -22.83
CA SER A 177 9.23 -4.77 -22.51
C SER A 177 10.09 -4.81 -21.27
N PHE A 178 9.76 -5.72 -20.36
CA PHE A 178 10.53 -5.94 -19.14
C PHE A 178 11.30 -7.25 -19.21
N ASP A 179 12.61 -7.17 -18.96
CA ASP A 179 13.45 -8.33 -18.66
C ASP A 179 13.82 -8.31 -17.19
N ILE A 180 13.17 -9.18 -16.41
CA ILE A 180 13.34 -9.21 -14.95
C ILE A 180 14.69 -9.77 -14.55
N LYS A 181 15.24 -10.70 -15.34
CA LYS A 181 16.54 -11.29 -15.04
C LYS A 181 17.65 -10.26 -15.19
N LYS A 182 17.56 -9.42 -16.23
CA LYS A 182 18.51 -8.32 -16.48
C LYS A 182 18.18 -7.04 -15.73
N LYS A 183 16.99 -6.94 -15.11
CA LYS A 183 16.45 -5.71 -14.52
C LYS A 183 16.48 -4.52 -15.48
N SER A 184 16.02 -4.76 -16.71
CA SER A 184 16.06 -3.79 -17.80
C SER A 184 14.70 -3.64 -18.46
N ILE A 185 14.44 -2.45 -18.97
CA ILE A 185 13.35 -2.18 -19.91
C ILE A 185 13.91 -1.82 -21.30
N HIS A 186 13.18 -2.19 -22.33
CA HIS A 186 13.36 -1.70 -23.68
C HIS A 186 12.00 -1.47 -24.33
N GLY A 187 11.91 -0.58 -25.31
CA GLY A 187 10.64 -0.31 -25.96
C GLY A 187 10.67 0.87 -26.90
N ASN A 188 9.50 1.43 -27.16
CA ASN A 188 9.37 2.72 -27.83
C ASN A 188 8.27 3.56 -27.17
N ALA A 189 8.45 4.88 -27.19
CA ALA A 189 7.49 5.86 -26.70
C ALA A 189 6.69 6.49 -27.85
N GLY A 190 6.40 5.71 -28.90
CA GLY A 190 5.82 6.18 -30.17
C GLY A 190 6.92 6.33 -31.23
N CYS A 191 7.51 7.52 -31.33
CA CYS A 191 8.57 7.80 -32.30
C CYS A 191 9.90 7.12 -31.93
N ASN A 192 10.36 7.37 -30.70
CA ASN A 192 11.70 7.04 -30.26
C ASN A 192 11.79 5.75 -29.45
N LEU A 193 12.94 5.10 -29.58
CA LEU A 193 13.27 3.91 -28.79
C LEU A 193 13.66 4.33 -27.39
N ILE A 194 13.16 3.60 -26.39
CA ILE A 194 13.48 3.80 -24.99
C ILE A 194 14.23 2.58 -24.46
N ASN A 195 15.25 2.83 -23.64
CA ASN A 195 16.01 1.80 -22.95
C ASN A 195 16.38 2.28 -21.55
N GLY A 196 16.43 1.37 -20.58
CA GLY A 196 16.80 1.72 -19.22
C GLY A 196 16.88 0.53 -18.28
N GLY A 197 17.35 0.80 -17.07
CA GLY A 197 17.25 -0.14 -15.95
C GLY A 197 15.95 0.07 -15.18
N PHE A 198 15.62 -0.89 -14.31
CA PHE A 198 14.63 -0.67 -13.27
C PHE A 198 15.11 -1.17 -11.92
N GLU A 199 14.62 -0.53 -10.87
CA GLU A 199 14.91 -0.87 -9.48
C GLU A 199 13.64 -1.33 -8.78
N THR A 200 13.82 -2.19 -7.78
CA THR A 200 12.74 -2.79 -6.97
C THR A 200 13.14 -2.80 -5.51
N ASP A 201 12.17 -2.64 -4.62
CA ASP A 201 12.37 -2.77 -3.19
C ASP A 201 12.21 -4.23 -2.74
N LYS A 202 13.06 -4.67 -1.81
CA LYS A 202 12.93 -6.00 -1.16
C LYS A 202 11.82 -6.04 -0.13
N GLU A 203 11.49 -4.90 0.50
CA GLU A 203 10.42 -4.79 1.50
C GLU A 203 9.04 -4.56 0.86
N ASN A 204 8.99 -3.99 -0.35
CA ASN A 204 7.76 -3.72 -1.09
C ASN A 204 7.80 -4.36 -2.49
N PRO A 205 7.16 -5.53 -2.70
CA PRO A 205 7.22 -6.24 -3.98
C PRO A 205 6.47 -5.55 -5.12
N ARG A 206 5.63 -4.54 -4.83
CA ARG A 206 5.03 -3.66 -5.84
C ARG A 206 5.93 -2.50 -6.23
N SER A 207 7.01 -2.24 -5.50
CA SER A 207 7.88 -1.09 -5.77
C SER A 207 8.64 -1.33 -7.06
N ILE A 208 8.48 -0.40 -7.99
CA ILE A 208 9.27 -0.34 -9.21
C ILE A 208 9.55 1.11 -9.57
N SER A 209 10.77 1.40 -9.99
CA SER A 209 11.14 2.70 -10.54
C SER A 209 12.11 2.53 -11.69
N PHE A 210 12.10 3.48 -12.63
CA PHE A 210 12.92 3.44 -13.83
C PHE A 210 13.96 4.57 -13.80
N PRO A 211 15.07 4.42 -13.05
CA PRO A 211 16.11 5.42 -13.06
C PRO A 211 16.81 5.45 -14.43
N ASN A 212 17.03 6.65 -14.96
CA ASN A 212 17.85 6.89 -16.15
C ASN A 212 17.32 6.20 -17.42
N VAL A 213 16.01 6.23 -17.66
CA VAL A 213 15.47 5.83 -18.98
C VAL A 213 15.92 6.84 -20.01
N ILE A 214 16.59 6.36 -21.05
CA ILE A 214 17.09 7.16 -22.17
C ILE A 214 16.23 6.90 -23.41
N SER A 215 16.03 7.95 -24.21
CA SER A 215 15.31 7.91 -25.48
C SER A 215 16.26 8.26 -26.64
N THR A 216 16.03 7.70 -27.83
CA THR A 216 16.70 8.18 -29.05
C THR A 216 16.17 9.57 -29.44
N MET A 217 16.88 10.29 -30.32
CA MET A 217 16.47 11.62 -30.80
C MET A 217 16.14 11.61 -32.30
N MET A 218 15.16 10.81 -32.71
CA MET A 218 14.57 10.88 -34.05
C MET A 218 13.49 11.96 -34.08
N ALA A 219 13.40 12.66 -35.21
CA ALA A 219 12.35 13.65 -35.44
C ALA A 219 11.12 12.96 -36.04
N CYS A 220 9.99 13.02 -35.34
CA CYS A 220 8.68 12.63 -35.86
C CYS A 220 7.72 13.83 -35.91
N PRO A 221 6.70 13.82 -36.78
CA PRO A 221 5.70 14.89 -36.88
C PRO A 221 4.89 15.12 -35.59
N ASP A 222 4.75 14.09 -34.74
CA ASP A 222 4.05 14.14 -33.46
C ASP A 222 4.96 13.57 -32.36
N MET A 223 5.22 14.40 -31.34
CA MET A 223 6.09 14.13 -30.18
C MET A 223 5.33 14.23 -28.86
N GLU A 224 4.02 14.47 -28.90
CA GLU A 224 3.21 14.71 -27.71
C GLU A 224 3.09 13.43 -26.88
N VAL A 225 2.80 12.30 -27.53
CA VAL A 225 2.72 10.99 -26.88
C VAL A 225 4.05 10.59 -26.27
N GLU A 226 5.17 10.82 -26.96
CA GLU A 226 6.50 10.52 -26.42
C GLU A 226 6.77 11.30 -25.13
N SER A 227 6.47 12.59 -25.13
CA SER A 227 6.68 13.45 -23.96
C SER A 227 5.84 12.99 -22.77
N LYS A 228 4.57 12.61 -23.02
CA LYS A 228 3.67 12.07 -21.99
C LYS A 228 4.17 10.74 -21.43
N VAL A 229 4.57 9.81 -22.31
CA VAL A 229 5.10 8.49 -21.91
C VAL A 229 6.36 8.65 -21.07
N MET A 230 7.32 9.47 -21.50
CA MET A 230 8.58 9.68 -20.78
C MET A 230 8.37 10.34 -19.43
N LYS A 231 7.46 11.32 -19.33
CA LYS A 231 7.09 11.93 -18.06
C LYS A 231 6.47 10.90 -17.10
N ALA A 232 5.50 10.12 -17.57
CA ALA A 232 4.84 9.10 -16.77
C ALA A 232 5.83 8.03 -16.28
N ILE A 233 6.74 7.54 -17.14
CA ILE A 233 7.78 6.56 -16.77
C ILE A 233 8.64 7.08 -15.60
N ASN A 234 9.03 8.35 -15.63
CA ASN A 234 9.87 8.95 -14.58
C ASN A 234 9.13 9.10 -13.24
N GLU A 235 7.80 9.16 -13.26
CA GLU A 235 6.97 9.30 -12.06
C GLU A 235 6.64 7.96 -11.39
N VAL A 236 6.83 6.83 -12.09
CA VAL A 236 6.46 5.51 -11.57
C VAL A 236 7.23 5.16 -10.29
N LYS A 237 6.48 4.72 -9.28
CA LYS A 237 6.98 4.18 -8.01
C LYS A 237 6.43 2.81 -7.68
N SER A 238 5.33 2.40 -8.30
CA SER A 238 4.77 1.07 -8.07
C SER A 238 3.97 0.54 -9.25
N PHE A 239 3.66 -0.75 -9.21
CA PHE A 239 2.80 -1.40 -10.20
C PHE A 239 1.77 -2.32 -9.53
N ASP A 240 0.69 -2.61 -10.26
CA ASP A 240 -0.29 -3.62 -9.89
C ASP A 240 -0.91 -4.29 -11.13
N VAL A 241 -1.53 -5.45 -10.95
CA VAL A 241 -2.30 -6.12 -12.02
C VAL A 241 -3.72 -5.58 -12.02
N LEU A 242 -4.20 -5.16 -13.19
CA LEU A 242 -5.55 -4.61 -13.33
C LEU A 242 -6.61 -5.72 -13.38
N SER A 243 -7.83 -5.43 -12.94
CA SER A 243 -8.93 -6.39 -12.86
C SER A 243 -9.37 -6.98 -14.21
N GLY A 244 -9.17 -6.23 -15.31
CA GLY A 244 -9.40 -6.68 -16.68
C GLY A 244 -8.23 -7.41 -17.33
N GLY A 245 -7.15 -7.67 -16.57
CA GLY A 245 -5.85 -8.03 -17.12
C GLY A 245 -5.02 -6.78 -17.49
N GLY A 246 -3.72 -6.96 -17.69
CA GLY A 246 -2.80 -5.83 -17.86
C GLY A 246 -2.11 -5.39 -16.58
N ILE A 247 -1.27 -4.37 -16.69
CA ILE A 247 -0.49 -3.80 -15.60
C ILE A 247 -0.80 -2.30 -15.50
N GLY A 248 -1.12 -1.84 -14.32
CA GLY A 248 -1.17 -0.41 -13.99
C GLY A 248 0.16 0.02 -13.37
N LEU A 249 0.70 1.15 -13.82
CA LEU A 249 1.85 1.81 -13.19
C LEU A 249 1.38 3.07 -12.46
N TYR A 250 1.87 3.25 -11.23
CA TYR A 250 1.40 4.29 -10.32
C TYR A 250 2.55 5.15 -9.83
N ASN A 251 2.27 6.43 -9.62
CA ASN A 251 3.24 7.38 -9.06
C ASN A 251 3.33 7.28 -7.52
N ALA A 252 4.09 8.19 -6.91
CA ALA A 252 4.31 8.24 -5.46
C ALA A 252 3.03 8.45 -4.64
N ASP A 253 2.04 9.16 -5.21
CA ASP A 253 0.76 9.47 -4.58
C ASP A 253 -0.28 8.34 -4.75
N GLY A 254 0.07 7.29 -5.50
CA GLY A 254 -0.82 6.18 -5.83
C GLY A 254 -1.76 6.47 -7.01
N THR A 255 -1.52 7.56 -7.75
CA THR A 255 -2.27 7.88 -8.98
C THR A 255 -1.78 7.00 -10.13
N LEU A 256 -2.72 6.43 -10.90
CA LEU A 256 -2.43 5.66 -12.11
C LEU A 256 -1.89 6.60 -13.19
N VAL A 257 -0.65 6.35 -13.64
CA VAL A 257 0.02 7.18 -14.67
C VAL A 257 0.16 6.46 -16.01
N MET A 258 0.04 5.12 -16.03
CA MET A 258 0.12 4.34 -17.26
C MET A 258 -0.63 3.02 -17.16
N VAL A 259 -1.36 2.66 -18.22
CA VAL A 259 -2.00 1.35 -18.40
C VAL A 259 -1.27 0.58 -19.47
N LEU A 260 -0.87 -0.64 -19.13
CA LEU A 260 -0.18 -1.56 -19.98
C LEU A 260 -1.04 -2.79 -20.26
N VAL A 261 -1.20 -3.14 -21.53
CA VAL A 261 -1.93 -4.34 -21.96
C VAL A 261 -1.00 -5.29 -22.69
N LYS A 262 -1.33 -6.58 -22.65
CA LYS A 262 -0.49 -7.61 -23.27
C LYS A 262 -0.38 -7.35 -24.78
N LYS A 263 0.84 -7.35 -25.31
CA LYS A 263 1.11 -7.07 -26.73
C LYS A 263 0.58 -8.17 -27.64
#